data_AF-A0A820LV35-F1
#
_entry.id   AF-A0A820LV35-F1
#
_cell.length_a   1.000
_cell.length_b   1.000
_cell.length_c   1.000
_cell.angle_alpha   90.00
_cell.angle_beta   90.00
_cell.angle_gamma   90.00
#
_symmetry.space_group_name_H-M   'P 1'
#
loop_
_entity.id
_entity.type
_entity.pdbx_description
1 polymer ?
#
loop_
_entity_poly.entity_id
_entity_poly.type
_entity_poly.pdbx_seq_one_letter_code
_entity_poly.pdbx_strand_id
1 'polypeptide(L)'
;IGQIKLEIQIKSIKTYVTAHVATNLITSILFGNDWINSNHVHLYGDQKKLTIPDQYGQLISIPYVEPTCINYPALLIRQITLPPY
;
A
#
# COMPACT_ATOMS: atom_id res chain seq x y z
N ILE A 1 -7.21 -15.97 -11.23
CA ILE A 1 -6.38 -14.98 -10.51
C ILE A 1 -6.07 -13.87 -11.50
N GLY A 2 -6.57 -12.67 -11.28
CA GLY A 2 -6.28 -11.49 -12.11
C GLY A 2 -5.23 -10.60 -11.47
N GLN A 3 -4.46 -9.87 -12.28
CA GLN A 3 -3.63 -8.77 -11.80
C GLN A 3 -4.37 -7.46 -12.00
N ILE A 4 -4.35 -6.61 -10.99
CA ILE A 4 -5.01 -5.31 -11.04
C ILE A 4 -4.13 -4.23 -10.46
N LYS A 5 -4.08 -3.08 -11.14
CA LYS A 5 -3.39 -1.90 -10.65
C LYS A 5 -4.35 -1.11 -9.78
N LEU A 6 -4.02 -0.97 -8.50
CA LEU A 6 -4.83 -0.25 -7.51
C LEU A 6 -4.17 1.10 -7.21
N GLU A 7 -4.95 2.18 -7.30
CA GLU A 7 -4.57 3.45 -6.70
C GLU A 7 -4.83 3.38 -5.20
N ILE A 8 -3.80 3.67 -4.41
CA ILE A 8 -3.87 3.73 -2.95
C ILE A 8 -3.34 5.06 -2.45
N GLN A 9 -3.79 5.45 -1.26
CA GLN A 9 -3.29 6.61 -0.56
C GLN A 9 -2.67 6.19 0.77
N ILE A 10 -1.41 6.59 0.98
CA ILE A 10 -0.67 6.39 2.22
C ILE A 10 -0.36 7.77 2.80
N LYS A 11 -1.09 8.17 3.86
CA LYS A 11 -1.13 9.55 4.35
C LYS A 11 -1.46 10.55 3.22
N SER A 12 -0.54 11.40 2.81
CA SER A 12 -0.70 12.37 1.71
C SER A 12 -0.13 11.87 0.37
N ILE A 13 0.45 10.66 0.33
CA ILE A 13 1.08 10.10 -0.86
C ILE A 13 0.07 9.27 -1.63
N LYS A 14 -0.15 9.62 -2.90
CA LYS A 14 -0.89 8.78 -3.85
C LYS A 14 0.09 7.94 -4.64
N THR A 15 -0.16 6.64 -4.71
CA THR A 15 0.71 5.69 -5.40
C THR A 15 -0.10 4.51 -5.90
N TYR A 16 0.53 3.67 -6.72
CA TYR A 16 -0.12 2.53 -7.34
C TYR A 16 0.57 1.24 -6.90
N VAL A 17 -0.23 0.22 -6.61
CA VAL A 17 0.26 -1.13 -6.29
C VAL A 17 -0.37 -2.13 -7.24
N THR A 18 0.43 -3.10 -7.69
CA THR A 18 -0.07 -4.24 -8.47
C THR A 18 -0.52 -5.31 -7.48
N ALA A 19 -1.83 -5.57 -7.42
CA ALA A 19 -2.40 -6.59 -6.56
C ALA A 19 -2.82 -7.82 -7.39
N HIS A 20 -2.58 -9.01 -6.83
CA HIS A 20 -3.11 -10.26 -7.35
C HIS A 20 -4.42 -10.57 -6.63
N VAL A 21 -5.51 -10.65 -7.39
CA VAL A 21 -6.86 -10.87 -6.87
C VAL A 21 -7.39 -12.21 -7.36
N ALA A 22 -7.76 -13.08 -6.41
CA ALA A 22 -8.45 -14.33 -6.69
C ALA A 22 -9.98 -14.19 -6.53
N THR A 23 -10.43 -13.19 -5.77
CA THR A 23 -11.85 -12.84 -5.51
C THR A 23 -12.00 -11.31 -5.39
N ASN A 24 -13.24 -10.79 -5.37
CA ASN A 24 -13.54 -9.35 -5.22
C ASN A 24 -13.18 -8.76 -3.85
N LEU A 25 -12.51 -9.52 -2.97
CA LEU A 25 -12.13 -9.08 -1.63
C LEU A 25 -10.61 -8.96 -1.52
N ILE A 26 -10.11 -7.74 -1.31
CA ILE A 26 -8.72 -7.49 -0.95
C ILE A 26 -8.67 -7.35 0.57
N THR A 27 -8.27 -8.43 1.27
CA THR A 27 -8.11 -8.44 2.73
C THR A 27 -6.74 -7.93 3.17
N SER A 28 -5.75 -8.00 2.28
CA SER A 28 -4.36 -7.59 2.52
C SER A 28 -3.70 -7.16 1.22
N ILE A 29 -2.83 -6.14 1.28
CA ILE A 29 -1.99 -5.71 0.16
C ILE A 29 -0.54 -6.01 0.53
N LEU A 30 0.14 -6.79 -0.30
CA LEU A 30 1.58 -7.04 -0.16
C LEU A 30 2.35 -6.04 -1.03
N PHE A 31 3.25 -5.29 -0.42
CA PHE A 31 4.15 -4.38 -1.13
C PHE A 31 5.46 -5.11 -1.44
N GLY A 32 5.68 -5.38 -2.73
CA GLY A 32 6.90 -6.01 -3.22
C GLY A 32 8.08 -5.04 -3.32
N ASN A 33 9.27 -5.59 -3.59
CA ASN A 33 10.49 -4.82 -3.77
C ASN A 33 10.41 -3.85 -4.96
N ASP A 34 9.63 -4.19 -5.98
CA ASP A 34 9.31 -3.32 -7.10
C ASP A 34 8.67 -2.01 -6.62
N TRP A 35 7.63 -2.12 -5.80
CA TRP A 35 6.94 -0.95 -5.24
C TRP A 35 7.84 -0.17 -4.27
N ILE A 36 8.57 -0.87 -3.39
CA ILE A 36 9.53 -0.27 -2.45
C ILE A 36 10.57 0.58 -3.20
N ASN A 37 11.13 0.04 -4.27
CA ASN A 37 12.14 0.72 -5.08
C ASN A 37 11.55 1.91 -5.83
N SER A 38 10.40 1.74 -6.48
CA SER A 38 9.74 2.83 -7.23
C SER A 38 9.27 3.98 -6.35
N ASN A 39 8.96 3.72 -5.07
CA ASN A 39 8.52 4.75 -4.13
C ASN A 39 9.65 5.22 -3.19
N HIS A 40 10.90 4.79 -3.42
CA HIS A 40 12.06 5.17 -2.60
C HIS A 40 11.83 4.98 -1.09
N VAL A 41 11.28 3.82 -0.73
CA VAL A 41 10.93 3.52 0.65
C VAL A 41 12.17 3.13 1.45
N HIS A 42 12.35 3.75 2.61
CA HIS A 42 13.37 3.34 3.58
C HIS A 42 12.71 2.71 4.80
N LEU A 43 13.17 1.52 5.19
CA LEU A 43 12.66 0.77 6.33
C LEU A 43 13.63 0.89 7.51
N TYR A 44 13.12 1.32 8.67
CA TYR A 44 13.88 1.46 9.91
C TYR A 44 13.32 0.48 10.95
N GLY A 45 13.89 -0.73 10.94
CA GLY A 45 13.47 -1.86 11.78
C GLY A 45 13.37 -1.51 13.27
N ASP A 46 14.47 -1.00 13.81
CA ASP A 46 14.61 -0.68 15.24
C ASP A 46 13.62 0.40 15.72
N GLN A 47 13.18 1.26 14.81
CA GLN A 47 12.29 2.38 15.10
C GLN A 47 10.83 2.06 14.73
N LYS A 48 10.56 0.84 14.24
CA LYS A 48 9.25 0.40 13.75
C LYS A 48 8.58 1.41 12.81
N LYS A 49 9.36 1.96 11.88
CA LYS A 49 8.86 2.98 10.95
C LYS A 49 9.44 2.80 9.55
N LEU A 50 8.74 3.35 8.59
CA LEU A 50 9.20 3.53 7.22
C LEU A 50 9.14 5.00 6.83
N THR A 51 9.96 5.41 5.87
CA THR A 51 9.85 6.74 5.25
C THR A 51 9.65 6.63 3.75
N ILE A 52 8.81 7.51 3.22
CA ILE A 52 8.51 7.62 1.79
C ILE A 52 8.54 9.12 1.44
N PRO A 53 9.24 9.54 0.37
CA PRO A 53 9.14 10.92 -0.10
C PRO A 53 7.75 11.21 -0.66
N ASP A 54 7.25 12.40 -0.40
CA ASP A 54 6.05 12.92 -1.07
C ASP A 54 6.37 13.50 -2.46
N GLN A 55 5.35 14.02 -3.13
CA GLN A 55 5.49 14.64 -4.46
C GLN A 55 6.39 15.89 -4.48
N TYR A 56 6.73 16.45 -3.31
CA TYR A 56 7.64 17.59 -3.14
C TYR A 56 9.02 17.16 -2.62
N GLY A 57 9.27 15.86 -2.47
CA GLY A 57 10.51 15.30 -1.95
C GLY A 57 10.64 15.33 -0.43
N GLN A 58 9.59 15.71 0.31
CA GLN A 58 9.61 15.69 1.77
C GLN A 58 9.43 14.25 2.29
N LEU A 59 10.30 13.83 3.19
CA LEU A 59 10.22 12.48 3.77
C LEU A 59 9.07 12.39 4.79
N ILE A 60 8.08 11.59 4.46
CA ILE A 60 6.97 11.27 5.35
C ILE A 60 7.33 10.02 6.14
N SER A 61 7.39 10.15 7.46
CA SER A 61 7.58 9.02 8.37
C SER A 61 6.24 8.38 8.75
N ILE A 62 6.16 7.06 8.61
CA ILE A 62 4.98 6.25 8.92
C ILE A 62 5.42 5.15 9.88
N PRO A 63 4.90 5.11 11.12
CA PRO A 63 5.12 3.97 11.99
C PRO A 63 4.37 2.76 11.44
N TYR A 64 4.98 1.57 11.43
CA TYR A 64 4.23 0.34 11.27
C TYR A 64 3.95 -0.23 12.66
N VAL A 65 2.67 -0.22 13.02
CA VAL A 65 2.15 -0.78 14.26
C VAL A 65 1.54 -2.14 13.93
N GLU A 66 1.75 -3.12 14.81
CA GLU A 66 0.86 -4.27 14.83
C GLU A 66 -0.56 -3.75 15.10
N PRO A 67 -1.55 -4.06 14.25
CA PRO A 67 -2.91 -3.62 14.48
C PRO A 67 -3.39 -4.21 15.81
N THR A 68 -3.73 -3.37 16.78
CA THR A 68 -4.39 -3.79 18.04
C THR A 68 -5.82 -4.26 17.79
N CYS A 69 -6.38 -3.88 16.64
CA CYS A 69 -7.59 -4.41 16.03
C CYS A 69 -7.50 -4.22 14.50
N ILE A 70 -8.38 -4.87 13.73
CA ILE A 70 -8.45 -4.80 12.26
C ILE A 70 -8.92 -3.40 11.80
N ASN A 71 -8.11 -2.37 12.02
CA ASN A 71 -8.31 -1.03 11.48
C ASN A 71 -7.13 -0.74 10.56
N TYR A 72 -7.26 -1.18 9.30
CA TYR A 72 -6.19 -1.03 8.32
C TYR A 72 -5.99 0.45 7.97
N PRO A 73 -4.73 0.96 7.95
CA PRO A 73 -4.43 2.35 7.61
C PRO A 73 -4.61 2.68 6.12
N ALA A 74 -4.92 1.68 5.29
CA ALA A 74 -5.13 1.82 3.86
C ALA A 74 -6.62 1.71 3.53
N LEU A 75 -7.18 2.78 3.00
CA LEU A 75 -8.53 2.82 2.44
C LEU A 75 -8.45 2.60 0.94
N LEU A 76 -9.19 1.61 0.42
CA LEU A 76 -9.33 1.39 -1.01
C LEU A 76 -10.21 2.50 -1.60
N ILE A 77 -9.66 3.30 -2.51
CA ILE A 77 -10.36 4.47 -3.08
C ILE A 77 -11.48 4.04 -4.04
N ARG A 78 -11.37 2.87 -4.69
CA ARG A 78 -12.38 2.31 -5.60
C ARG A 78 -12.44 0.79 -5.50
N GLN A 79 -13.64 0.22 -5.28
CA GLN A 79 -13.90 -1.20 -5.46
C GLN A 79 -13.87 -1.52 -6.96
N ILE A 80 -13.16 -2.58 -7.33
CA ILE A 80 -13.15 -3.06 -8.72
C ILE A 80 -13.88 -4.39 -8.75
N THR A 81 -14.97 -4.43 -9.50
CA THR A 81 -15.75 -5.64 -9.75
C THR A 81 -15.09 -6.39 -10.91
N LEU A 82 -14.58 -7.60 -10.67
CA LEU A 82 -14.18 -8.47 -11.78
C LEU A 82 -15.45 -9.05 -12.42
N PRO A 83 -15.62 -8.95 -13.76
CA PRO A 83 -16.70 -9.64 -14.44
C PRO A 83 -16.49 -11.17 -14.35
N PRO A 84 -17.57 -11.98 -14.32
CA PRO A 84 -17.46 -13.43 -14.31
C PRO A 84 -16.80 -13.97 -15.60
N TYR A 85 -16.04 -15.05 -15.44
CA TYR A 85 -15.38 -15.80 -16.52
C TYR A 85 -16.37 -16.47 -17.48
#